data_AF-G3B4D6-F1
#
_entry.id   AF-G3B4D6-F1
#
_cell.length_a   1.000
_cell.length_b   1.000
_cell.length_c   1.000
_cell.angle_alpha   90.00
_cell.angle_beta   90.00
_cell.angle_gamma   90.00
#
_symmetry.space_group_name_H-M   'P 1'
#
loop_
_entity.id
_entity.type
_entity.pdbx_description
1 polymer ?
#
loop_
_entity_poly.entity_id
_entity_poly.type
_entity_poly.pdbx_seq_one_letter_code
_entity_poly.pdbx_strand_id
1 'polypeptide(L)'
;MVQDDLAVMMESDNGEYILKAGAVILPGFWKLEDKYNQTLENIHTHGDVPKFKEKLQSPMEKFFIRLTCDKAVVRNNYFLQTDEELGWSSSIGDEFGEKVGWYTADEANDISKIHLRSERQSLRRLPKSGAIVFTVRTYFIPISKLVEEPYIPRRLLNGIQSWEEDVQEYRGYTKFKDILLPYLEQKAEAQEKLGYLPEKETNAFPF
;
A
#
# COMPACT_ATOMS: atom_id res chain seq x y z
N MET A 1 6.62 2.12 22.82
CA MET A 1 7.06 1.53 21.54
C MET A 1 5.83 1.40 20.65
N VAL A 2 5.97 1.61 19.34
CA VAL A 2 4.89 1.51 18.33
C VAL A 2 5.18 0.36 17.38
N GLN A 3 4.16 -0.17 16.68
CA GLN A 3 4.36 -1.21 15.66
C GLN A 3 4.40 -0.65 14.24
N ASP A 4 4.14 0.66 14.09
CA ASP A 4 4.16 1.36 12.82
C ASP A 4 5.61 1.63 12.40
N ASP A 5 5.88 1.49 11.11
CA ASP A 5 7.06 2.10 10.51
C ASP A 5 6.92 3.62 10.52
N LEU A 6 8.04 4.32 10.67
CA LEU A 6 8.08 5.77 10.81
C LEU A 6 8.98 6.38 9.75
N ALA A 7 8.49 7.44 9.11
CA ALA A 7 9.29 8.32 8.27
C ALA A 7 9.06 9.77 8.70
N VAL A 8 10.14 10.53 8.82
CA VAL A 8 10.12 11.92 9.29
C VAL A 8 10.53 12.83 8.14
N MET A 9 9.58 13.63 7.70
CA MET A 9 9.73 14.61 6.65
C MET A 9 9.97 15.98 7.28
N MET A 10 11.01 16.67 6.83
CA MET A 10 11.32 18.03 7.26
C MET A 10 11.28 18.99 6.08
N GLU A 11 10.74 20.17 6.31
CA GLU A 11 10.75 21.26 5.33
C GLU A 11 12.17 21.83 5.19
N SER A 12 12.62 22.00 3.95
CA SER A 12 13.87 22.66 3.59
C SER A 12 13.70 24.17 3.54
N ASP A 13 14.80 24.90 3.43
CA ASP A 13 14.78 26.37 3.29
C ASP A 13 14.03 26.84 2.03
N ASN A 14 13.89 25.96 1.03
CA ASN A 14 13.17 26.22 -0.22
C ASN A 14 11.69 25.80 -0.15
N GLY A 15 11.19 25.34 1.01
CA GLY A 15 9.80 24.90 1.21
C GLY A 15 9.51 23.47 0.73
N GLU A 16 10.54 22.70 0.38
CA GLU A 16 10.40 21.29 -0.05
C GLU A 16 10.45 20.35 1.14
N TYR A 17 9.64 19.30 1.14
CA TYR A 17 9.69 18.28 2.20
C TYR A 17 10.70 17.18 1.84
N ILE A 18 11.65 16.94 2.73
CA ILE A 18 12.75 15.98 2.57
C ILE A 18 12.64 14.89 3.64
N LEU A 19 12.84 13.63 3.25
CA LEU A 19 12.94 12.51 4.20
C LEU A 19 14.27 12.58 4.97
N LYS A 20 14.22 12.92 6.26
CA LYS A 20 15.42 13.16 7.08
C LYS A 20 15.67 12.10 8.15
N ALA A 21 14.68 11.29 8.48
CA ALA A 21 14.85 10.16 9.38
C ALA A 21 13.76 9.12 9.13
N GLY A 22 13.99 7.90 9.57
CA GLY A 22 12.98 6.86 9.57
C GLY A 22 13.41 5.64 10.36
N ALA A 23 12.42 4.83 10.72
CA ALA A 23 12.56 3.46 11.18
C ALA A 23 11.59 2.64 10.33
N VAL A 24 12.12 2.01 9.28
CA VAL A 24 11.33 1.28 8.27
C VAL A 24 11.79 -0.16 8.32
N ILE A 25 11.02 -0.99 9.03
CA ILE A 25 11.34 -2.38 9.33
C ILE A 25 10.46 -3.33 8.51
N LEU A 26 9.24 -2.90 8.19
CA LEU A 26 8.29 -3.60 7.35
C LEU A 26 8.04 -2.76 6.08
N PRO A 27 9.03 -2.55 5.21
CA PRO A 27 8.85 -1.73 4.01
C PRO A 27 7.78 -2.30 3.06
N GLY A 28 6.93 -1.41 2.56
CA GLY A 28 6.02 -1.70 1.45
C GLY A 28 6.68 -1.48 0.10
N PHE A 29 7.61 -2.36 -0.27
CA PHE A 29 8.31 -2.37 -1.56
C PHE A 29 9.24 -1.17 -1.84
N TRP A 30 10.04 -0.74 -0.85
CA TRP A 30 11.11 0.26 -1.02
C TRP A 30 12.11 0.22 0.12
N LYS A 31 13.34 0.71 -0.09
CA LYS A 31 14.34 0.81 0.98
C LYS A 31 14.49 2.24 1.49
N LEU A 32 14.70 2.40 2.80
CA LEU A 32 14.93 3.71 3.39
C LEU A 32 16.17 4.40 2.82
N GLU A 33 17.23 3.65 2.57
CA GLU A 33 18.48 4.18 2.00
C GLU A 33 18.28 4.83 0.62
N ASP A 34 17.44 4.24 -0.23
CA ASP A 34 17.14 4.75 -1.58
C ASP A 34 16.40 6.10 -1.53
N LYS A 35 15.67 6.34 -0.45
CA LYS A 35 14.80 7.51 -0.28
C LYS A 35 15.34 8.53 0.72
N TYR A 36 16.37 8.18 1.47
CA TYR A 36 16.95 9.04 2.47
C TYR A 36 17.48 10.32 1.83
N ASN A 37 17.19 11.46 2.45
CA ASN A 37 17.59 12.78 1.99
C ASN A 37 17.03 13.19 0.61
N GLN A 38 16.01 12.50 0.11
CA GLN A 38 15.28 12.86 -1.12
C GLN A 38 14.07 13.75 -0.82
N THR A 39 13.70 14.58 -1.81
CA THR A 39 12.47 15.37 -1.77
C THR A 39 11.24 14.49 -1.94
N LEU A 40 10.07 14.98 -1.52
CA LEU A 40 8.79 14.29 -1.71
C LEU A 40 8.53 13.96 -3.20
N GLU A 41 8.88 14.85 -4.11
CA GLU A 41 8.81 14.63 -5.55
C GLU A 41 9.73 13.47 -5.98
N ASN A 42 11.00 13.51 -5.60
CA ASN A 42 11.98 12.50 -6.00
C ASN A 42 11.59 11.11 -5.48
N ILE A 43 11.09 11.03 -4.24
CA ILE A 43 10.63 9.78 -3.63
C ILE A 43 9.57 9.06 -4.48
N HIS A 44 8.64 9.81 -5.07
CA HIS A 44 7.53 9.24 -5.83
C HIS A 44 7.81 9.12 -7.33
N THR A 45 8.69 9.98 -7.87
CA THR A 45 9.09 9.91 -9.27
C THR A 45 10.01 8.73 -9.54
N HIS A 46 10.95 8.43 -8.64
CA HIS A 46 11.81 7.24 -8.76
C HIS A 46 11.12 5.93 -8.35
N GLY A 47 9.95 6.03 -7.71
CA GLY A 47 9.12 4.88 -7.36
C GLY A 47 8.10 4.50 -8.43
N ASP A 48 8.23 5.03 -9.66
CA ASP A 48 7.38 4.78 -10.83
C ASP A 48 5.87 4.84 -10.55
N VAL A 49 5.45 5.76 -9.68
CA VAL A 49 4.03 5.91 -9.32
C VAL A 49 3.25 6.41 -10.54
N PRO A 50 2.25 5.66 -11.03
CA PRO A 50 1.51 6.04 -12.23
C PRO A 50 0.87 7.43 -12.11
N LYS A 51 1.00 8.23 -13.17
CA LYS A 51 0.40 9.58 -13.29
C LYS A 51 0.81 10.56 -12.17
N PHE A 52 1.92 10.32 -11.47
CA PHE A 52 2.32 11.14 -10.32
C PHE A 52 2.54 12.61 -10.71
N LYS A 53 3.40 12.88 -11.70
CA LYS A 53 3.71 14.25 -12.13
C LYS A 53 2.48 15.01 -12.64
N GLU A 54 1.60 14.30 -13.36
CA GLU A 54 0.44 14.90 -14.01
C GLU A 54 -0.71 15.19 -13.04
N LYS A 55 -0.95 14.30 -12.07
CA LYS A 55 -2.17 14.33 -11.24
C LYS A 55 -1.94 14.42 -9.75
N LEU A 56 -0.79 13.98 -9.22
CA LEU A 56 -0.60 13.80 -7.78
C LEU A 56 0.41 14.76 -7.14
N GLN A 57 1.45 15.16 -7.88
CA GLN A 57 2.54 15.97 -7.34
C GLN A 57 2.05 17.28 -6.69
N SER A 58 1.44 18.18 -7.49
CA SER A 58 1.02 19.49 -6.98
C SER A 58 -0.01 19.40 -5.84
N PRO A 59 -1.05 18.55 -5.91
CA PRO A 59 -1.96 18.36 -4.78
C PRO A 59 -1.25 17.85 -3.52
N MET A 60 -0.30 16.92 -3.66
CA MET A 60 0.42 16.33 -2.54
C MET A 60 1.35 17.33 -1.85
N GLU A 61 2.13 18.10 -2.61
CA GLU A 61 3.00 19.15 -2.07
C GLU A 61 2.19 20.21 -1.32
N LYS A 62 1.11 20.70 -1.93
CA LYS A 62 0.19 21.67 -1.30
C LYS A 62 -0.43 21.10 -0.03
N PHE A 63 -0.74 19.82 -0.01
CA PHE A 63 -1.26 19.14 1.17
C PHE A 63 -0.24 19.13 2.31
N PHE A 64 1.02 18.77 2.04
CA PHE A 64 2.09 18.78 3.05
C PHE A 64 2.28 20.17 3.65
N ILE A 65 2.33 21.21 2.81
CA ILE A 65 2.44 22.61 3.26
C ILE A 65 1.26 23.01 4.17
N ARG A 66 0.03 22.61 3.84
CA ARG A 66 -1.20 23.00 4.57
C ARG A 66 -1.50 22.15 5.81
N LEU A 67 -0.85 21.00 5.98
CA LEU A 67 -1.14 20.09 7.08
C LEU A 67 -0.89 20.78 8.42
N THR A 68 -1.91 20.91 9.28
CA THR A 68 -1.78 21.52 10.61
C THR A 68 -1.46 20.47 11.69
N CYS A 69 -1.15 20.92 12.90
CA CYS A 69 -0.83 20.04 14.03
C CYS A 69 -2.07 19.38 14.66
N ASP A 70 -3.26 19.91 14.36
CA ASP A 70 -4.50 19.65 15.13
C ASP A 70 -5.11 18.29 14.80
N LYS A 71 -5.01 17.87 13.53
CA LYS A 71 -5.59 16.62 13.04
C LYS A 71 -4.59 15.85 12.21
N ALA A 72 -4.48 14.56 12.52
CA ALA A 72 -3.79 13.63 11.63
C ALA A 72 -4.69 13.34 10.41
N VAL A 73 -4.07 13.12 9.27
CA VAL A 73 -4.75 12.60 8.08
C VAL A 73 -4.41 11.14 7.95
N VAL A 74 -5.43 10.32 7.68
CA VAL A 74 -5.30 8.87 7.57
C VAL A 74 -5.81 8.44 6.20
N ARG A 75 -5.06 7.55 5.56
CA ARG A 75 -5.47 6.85 4.35
C ARG A 75 -5.08 5.38 4.46
N ASN A 76 -5.71 4.55 3.65
CA ASN A 76 -5.29 3.17 3.49
C ASN A 76 -4.67 3.00 2.10
N ASN A 77 -3.57 2.27 2.04
CA ASN A 77 -3.06 1.67 0.82
C ASN A 77 -3.12 0.16 0.98
N TYR A 78 -3.14 -0.60 -0.10
CA TYR A 78 -2.98 -2.04 -0.02
C TYR A 78 -2.21 -2.53 -1.23
N PHE A 79 -1.71 -3.75 -1.16
CA PHE A 79 -1.19 -4.52 -2.27
C PHE A 79 -1.38 -6.01 -1.98
N LEU A 80 -1.26 -6.82 -3.01
CA LEU A 80 -1.19 -8.26 -2.86
C LEU A 80 0.28 -8.64 -2.79
N GLN A 81 0.60 -9.71 -2.09
CA GLN A 81 1.94 -10.27 -1.97
C GLN A 81 1.86 -11.76 -2.31
N THR A 82 2.86 -12.31 -2.99
CA THR A 82 2.86 -13.70 -3.47
C THR A 82 3.72 -14.63 -2.61
N ASP A 83 4.03 -14.19 -1.39
CA ASP A 83 4.80 -14.90 -0.38
C ASP A 83 4.29 -14.52 1.03
N GLU A 84 4.80 -15.20 2.06
CA GLU A 84 4.35 -15.06 3.46
C GLU A 84 5.26 -14.14 4.30
N GLU A 85 6.25 -13.50 3.67
CA GLU A 85 7.32 -12.77 4.36
C GLU A 85 6.89 -11.34 4.72
N LEU A 86 6.60 -11.11 6.00
CA LEU A 86 6.15 -9.80 6.47
C LEU A 86 7.25 -8.71 6.41
N GLY A 87 8.50 -9.08 6.70
CA GLY A 87 9.62 -8.14 6.77
C GLY A 87 9.99 -7.61 5.39
N TRP A 88 10.44 -8.52 4.53
CA TRP A 88 10.81 -8.23 3.15
C TRP A 88 10.23 -9.30 2.22
N SER A 89 9.43 -8.86 1.27
CA SER A 89 8.78 -9.77 0.32
C SER A 89 9.79 -10.25 -0.72
N SER A 90 9.91 -11.57 -0.90
CA SER A 90 10.71 -12.14 -1.99
C SER A 90 10.13 -11.81 -3.36
N SER A 91 8.82 -11.52 -3.43
CA SER A 91 8.12 -11.10 -4.65
C SER A 91 8.66 -9.79 -5.25
N ILE A 92 9.48 -9.03 -4.51
CA ILE A 92 10.13 -7.82 -5.05
C ILE A 92 11.65 -7.92 -5.14
N GLY A 93 12.19 -9.13 -5.01
CA GLY A 93 13.61 -9.39 -5.21
C GLY A 93 14.41 -9.35 -3.91
N ASP A 94 15.72 -9.47 -4.04
CA ASP A 94 16.63 -9.50 -2.90
C ASP A 94 16.71 -8.13 -2.21
N GLU A 95 16.68 -8.13 -0.88
CA GLU A 95 16.77 -6.89 -0.07
C GLU A 95 18.07 -6.13 -0.32
N PHE A 96 19.15 -6.83 -0.66
CA PHE A 96 20.46 -6.23 -0.97
C PHE A 96 20.70 -6.10 -2.49
N GLY A 97 19.73 -6.49 -3.31
CA GLY A 97 19.77 -6.36 -4.76
C GLY A 97 19.63 -4.90 -5.23
N GLU A 98 20.20 -4.58 -6.39
CA GLU A 98 20.10 -3.25 -7.00
C GLU A 98 18.70 -2.94 -7.54
N LYS A 99 17.89 -3.97 -7.77
CA LYS A 99 16.60 -3.90 -8.45
C LYS A 99 15.52 -4.50 -7.57
N VAL A 100 14.61 -3.65 -7.12
CA VAL A 100 13.44 -4.02 -6.32
C VAL A 100 12.17 -3.75 -7.11
N GLY A 101 11.28 -4.73 -7.20
CA GLY A 101 9.96 -4.55 -7.81
C GLY A 101 9.33 -5.83 -8.36
N TRP A 102 8.05 -5.73 -8.73
CA TRP A 102 7.22 -6.88 -9.15
C TRP A 102 7.75 -7.70 -10.33
N TYR A 103 8.61 -7.12 -11.18
CA TYR A 103 9.20 -7.83 -12.31
C TYR A 103 10.12 -8.98 -11.87
N THR A 104 10.59 -9.00 -10.62
CA THR A 104 11.38 -10.10 -10.05
C THR A 104 10.51 -11.20 -9.44
N ALA A 105 9.20 -11.00 -9.28
CA ALA A 105 8.32 -11.99 -8.68
C ALA A 105 8.15 -13.21 -9.59
N ASP A 106 8.12 -14.40 -9.01
CA ASP A 106 7.59 -15.58 -9.66
C ASP A 106 6.05 -15.48 -9.80
N GLU A 107 5.50 -16.19 -10.78
CA GLU A 107 4.05 -16.33 -10.88
C GLU A 107 3.52 -17.19 -9.73
N ALA A 108 2.49 -16.70 -9.05
CA ALA A 108 1.84 -17.39 -7.97
C ALA A 108 1.14 -18.65 -8.49
N ASN A 109 1.55 -19.79 -7.95
CA ASN A 109 0.97 -21.10 -8.23
C ASN A 109 0.19 -21.69 -7.06
N ASP A 110 0.18 -21.03 -5.91
CA ASP A 110 -0.52 -21.45 -4.71
C ASP A 110 -1.25 -20.26 -4.05
N ILE A 111 -2.56 -20.40 -3.88
CA ILE A 111 -3.42 -19.38 -3.26
C ILE A 111 -3.08 -19.14 -1.79
N SER A 112 -2.50 -20.14 -1.10
CA SER A 112 -2.12 -20.03 0.31
C SER A 112 -1.01 -19.00 0.54
N LYS A 113 -0.17 -18.78 -0.48
CA LYS A 113 0.92 -17.80 -0.46
C LYS A 113 0.47 -16.38 -0.78
N ILE A 114 -0.75 -16.21 -1.32
CA ILE A 114 -1.25 -14.87 -1.63
C ILE A 114 -1.75 -14.21 -0.35
N HIS A 115 -1.14 -13.07 -0.02
CA HIS A 115 -1.49 -12.26 1.14
C HIS A 115 -2.00 -10.89 0.70
N LEU A 116 -3.05 -10.41 1.38
CA LEU A 116 -3.37 -8.99 1.36
C LEU A 116 -2.46 -8.30 2.37
N ARG A 117 -1.70 -7.33 1.87
CA ARG A 117 -0.95 -6.40 2.68
C ARG A 117 -1.60 -5.02 2.62
N SER A 118 -2.16 -4.59 3.74
CA SER A 118 -2.84 -3.30 3.87
C SER A 118 -2.04 -2.39 4.80
N GLU A 119 -1.88 -1.14 4.41
CA GLU A 119 -1.14 -0.13 5.14
C GLU A 119 -2.09 0.99 5.55
N ARG A 120 -2.34 1.10 6.85
CA ARG A 120 -2.98 2.29 7.40
C ARG A 120 -1.91 3.35 7.60
N GLN A 121 -1.92 4.34 6.72
CA GLN A 121 -0.94 5.39 6.63
C GLN A 121 -1.46 6.65 7.31
N SER A 122 -0.69 7.24 8.22
CA SER A 122 -1.05 8.49 8.88
C SER A 122 0.01 9.57 8.76
N LEU A 123 -0.41 10.82 8.58
CA LEU A 123 0.46 12.00 8.52
C LEU A 123 0.08 12.96 9.63
N ARG A 124 1.07 13.39 10.42
CA ARG A 124 0.88 14.39 11.47
C ARG A 124 2.05 15.35 11.57
N ARG A 125 1.76 16.65 11.57
CA ARG A 125 2.76 17.69 11.87
C ARG A 125 3.02 17.78 13.37
N LEU A 126 4.29 17.84 13.75
CA LEU A 126 4.72 18.01 15.14
C LEU A 126 4.76 19.49 15.52
N PRO A 127 4.19 19.88 16.68
CA PRO A 127 4.00 21.29 17.04
C PRO A 127 5.30 22.05 17.37
N LYS A 128 6.34 21.34 17.81
CA LYS A 128 7.62 21.98 18.21
C LYS A 128 8.59 22.13 17.04
N SER A 129 8.73 21.10 16.21
CA SER A 129 9.71 21.07 15.12
C SER A 129 9.13 21.41 13.76
N GLY A 130 7.80 21.39 13.59
CA GLY A 130 7.16 21.53 12.28
C GLY A 130 7.33 20.31 11.37
N ALA A 131 8.11 19.30 11.77
CA ALA A 131 8.31 18.07 11.01
C ALA A 131 7.01 17.29 10.86
N ILE A 132 6.86 16.60 9.73
CA ILE A 132 5.72 15.72 9.47
C ILE A 132 6.17 14.27 9.71
N VAL A 133 5.50 13.61 10.65
CA VAL A 133 5.67 12.18 10.89
C VAL A 133 4.66 11.43 10.04
N PHE A 134 5.18 10.56 9.18
CA PHE A 134 4.45 9.57 8.43
C PHE A 134 4.54 8.24 9.17
N THR A 135 3.41 7.68 9.58
CA THR A 135 3.34 6.34 10.16
C THR A 135 2.71 5.38 9.18
N VAL A 136 3.27 4.18 9.07
CA VAL A 136 2.77 3.12 8.20
C VAL A 136 2.49 1.90 9.06
N ARG A 137 1.21 1.65 9.32
CA ARG A 137 0.78 0.45 10.02
C ARG A 137 0.43 -0.65 9.05
N THR A 138 1.29 -1.66 8.98
CA THR A 138 1.09 -2.84 8.13
C THR A 138 0.14 -3.85 8.80
N TYR A 139 -0.86 -4.28 8.04
CA TYR A 139 -1.70 -5.44 8.28
C TYR A 139 -1.43 -6.46 7.19
N PHE A 140 -1.28 -7.72 7.57
CA PHE A 140 -0.89 -8.79 6.67
C PHE A 140 -1.77 -10.01 6.96
N ILE A 141 -2.51 -10.45 5.95
CA ILE A 141 -3.49 -11.53 6.09
C ILE A 141 -3.51 -12.42 4.83
N PRO A 142 -3.49 -13.76 4.97
CA PRO A 142 -3.63 -14.64 3.83
C PRO A 142 -5.01 -14.46 3.18
N ILE A 143 -5.05 -14.44 1.85
CA ILE A 143 -6.30 -14.31 1.09
C ILE A 143 -7.29 -15.42 1.47
N SER A 144 -6.80 -16.63 1.70
CA SER A 144 -7.63 -17.77 2.11
C SER A 144 -8.46 -17.52 3.36
N LYS A 145 -7.96 -16.70 4.30
CA LYS A 145 -8.69 -16.26 5.49
C LYS A 145 -9.53 -15.02 5.22
N LEU A 146 -9.00 -14.07 4.47
CA LEU A 146 -9.70 -12.82 4.14
C LEU A 146 -11.04 -13.06 3.44
N VAL A 147 -11.11 -14.06 2.55
CA VAL A 147 -12.32 -14.40 1.78
C VAL A 147 -13.42 -15.07 2.61
N GLU A 148 -13.17 -15.38 3.87
CA GLU A 148 -14.18 -15.89 4.80
C GLU A 148 -15.06 -14.76 5.34
N GLU A 149 -14.56 -13.52 5.32
CA GLU A 149 -15.32 -12.34 5.74
C GLU A 149 -16.44 -12.04 4.73
N PRO A 150 -17.70 -11.84 5.20
CA PRO A 150 -18.81 -11.50 4.32
C PRO A 150 -18.53 -10.33 3.39
N TYR A 151 -19.04 -10.41 2.16
CA TYR A 151 -18.95 -9.40 1.09
C TYR A 151 -17.54 -9.17 0.51
N ILE A 152 -16.48 -9.60 1.20
CA ILE A 152 -15.10 -9.31 0.79
C ILE A 152 -14.68 -9.94 -0.55
N PRO A 153 -14.97 -11.22 -0.86
CA PRO A 153 -14.50 -11.83 -2.10
C PRO A 153 -14.94 -11.07 -3.35
N ARG A 154 -16.24 -10.73 -3.44
CA ARG A 154 -16.79 -9.98 -4.58
C ARG A 154 -16.22 -8.56 -4.65
N ARG A 155 -16.08 -7.88 -3.50
CA ARG A 155 -15.50 -6.53 -3.45
C ARG A 155 -14.06 -6.49 -3.89
N LEU A 156 -13.24 -7.42 -3.39
CA LEU A 156 -11.84 -7.50 -3.77
C LEU A 156 -11.70 -7.82 -5.26
N LEU A 157 -12.50 -8.76 -5.78
CA LEU A 157 -12.54 -9.11 -7.19
C LEU A 157 -12.86 -7.90 -8.07
N ASN A 158 -13.98 -7.22 -7.79
CA ASN A 158 -14.39 -6.02 -8.52
C ASN A 158 -13.33 -4.91 -8.43
N GLY A 159 -12.71 -4.75 -7.26
CA GLY A 159 -11.63 -3.78 -7.04
C GLY A 159 -10.43 -4.05 -7.94
N ILE A 160 -9.96 -5.30 -8.00
CA ILE A 160 -8.83 -5.70 -8.86
C ILE A 160 -9.19 -5.54 -10.34
N GLN A 161 -10.38 -5.96 -10.76
CA GLN A 161 -10.84 -5.85 -12.16
C GLN A 161 -11.03 -4.40 -12.63
N SER A 162 -11.22 -3.46 -11.70
CA SER A 162 -11.37 -2.03 -12.02
C SER A 162 -10.06 -1.30 -12.30
N TRP A 163 -8.90 -1.93 -12.08
CA TRP A 163 -7.61 -1.31 -12.30
C TRP A 163 -7.33 -1.08 -13.78
N GLU A 164 -6.89 0.14 -14.11
CA GLU A 164 -6.32 0.47 -15.42
C GLU A 164 -4.97 -0.24 -15.62
N GLU A 165 -4.53 -0.38 -16.87
CA GLU A 165 -3.34 -1.16 -17.25
C GLU A 165 -2.06 -0.71 -16.52
N ASP A 166 -1.86 0.60 -16.36
CA ASP A 166 -0.73 1.17 -15.63
C ASP A 166 -0.72 0.78 -14.15
N VAL A 167 -1.91 0.73 -13.52
CA VAL A 167 -2.08 0.28 -12.13
C VAL A 167 -1.88 -1.24 -12.04
N GLN A 168 -2.35 -2.01 -13.02
CA GLN A 168 -2.16 -3.45 -13.06
C GLN A 168 -0.66 -3.81 -13.12
N GLU A 169 0.10 -3.16 -13.98
CA GLU A 169 1.55 -3.35 -14.09
C GLU A 169 2.25 -2.97 -12.78
N TYR A 170 1.97 -1.77 -12.27
CA TYR A 170 2.55 -1.28 -11.01
C TYR A 170 2.27 -2.20 -9.81
N ARG A 171 1.11 -2.88 -9.79
CA ARG A 171 0.69 -3.78 -8.70
C ARG A 171 1.02 -5.24 -8.94
N GLY A 172 1.75 -5.58 -10.01
CA GLY A 172 2.15 -6.96 -10.30
C GLY A 172 0.98 -7.87 -10.67
N TYR A 173 -0.08 -7.35 -11.27
CA TYR A 173 -1.33 -8.08 -11.57
C TYR A 173 -1.11 -9.42 -12.28
N THR A 174 -0.20 -9.45 -13.25
CA THR A 174 0.13 -10.66 -14.02
C THR A 174 0.69 -11.78 -13.16
N LYS A 175 1.26 -11.47 -12.00
CA LYS A 175 1.90 -12.44 -11.10
C LYS A 175 0.90 -13.27 -10.31
N PHE A 176 -0.34 -12.83 -10.16
CA PHE A 176 -1.32 -13.54 -9.32
C PHE A 176 -2.68 -13.75 -9.97
N LYS A 177 -3.01 -13.03 -11.06
CA LYS A 177 -4.36 -13.01 -11.62
C LYS A 177 -4.92 -14.41 -11.94
N ASP A 178 -4.08 -15.32 -12.44
CA ASP A 178 -4.53 -16.59 -13.01
C ASP A 178 -4.96 -17.59 -11.93
N ILE A 179 -4.45 -17.45 -10.71
CA ILE A 179 -4.89 -18.23 -9.56
C ILE A 179 -5.87 -17.45 -8.66
N LEU A 180 -5.66 -16.14 -8.50
CA LEU A 180 -6.43 -15.33 -7.55
C LEU A 180 -7.85 -15.05 -8.07
N LEU A 181 -8.00 -14.64 -9.33
CA LEU A 181 -9.33 -14.22 -9.82
C LEU A 181 -10.33 -15.38 -9.86
N PRO A 182 -9.99 -16.58 -10.38
CA PRO A 182 -10.90 -17.72 -10.31
C PRO A 182 -11.25 -18.12 -8.88
N TYR A 183 -10.29 -18.03 -7.96
CA TYR A 183 -10.52 -18.31 -6.55
C TYR A 183 -11.48 -17.30 -5.90
N LEU A 184 -11.30 -16.01 -6.18
CA LEU A 184 -12.20 -14.96 -5.68
C LEU A 184 -13.60 -15.09 -6.25
N GLU A 185 -13.75 -15.42 -7.54
CA GLU A 185 -15.07 -15.66 -8.16
C GLU A 185 -15.77 -16.84 -7.48
N GLN A 186 -15.08 -17.98 -7.30
CA GLN A 186 -15.63 -19.14 -6.61
C GLN A 186 -16.11 -18.79 -5.19
N LYS A 187 -15.30 -18.02 -4.44
CA LYS A 187 -15.65 -17.59 -3.08
C LYS A 187 -16.78 -16.57 -3.05
N ALA A 188 -16.83 -15.66 -4.03
CA ALA A 188 -17.92 -14.71 -4.20
C ALA A 188 -19.25 -15.45 -4.45
N GLU A 189 -19.31 -16.34 -5.43
CA GLU A 189 -20.52 -17.12 -5.72
C GLU A 189 -21.00 -17.95 -4.50
N ALA A 190 -20.06 -18.50 -3.73
CA ALA A 190 -20.39 -19.23 -2.51
C ALA A 190 -21.03 -18.33 -1.46
N GLN A 191 -20.49 -17.12 -1.26
CA GLN A 191 -21.07 -16.14 -0.32
C GLN A 191 -22.40 -15.57 -0.81
N GLU A 192 -22.56 -15.35 -2.11
CA GLU A 192 -23.80 -14.84 -2.72
C GLU A 192 -24.95 -15.85 -2.54
N LYS A 193 -24.68 -17.16 -2.63
CA LYS A 193 -25.64 -18.22 -2.29
C LYS A 193 -26.09 -18.20 -0.83
N LEU A 194 -25.25 -17.68 0.06
CA LEU A 194 -25.59 -17.46 1.48
C LEU A 194 -26.32 -16.13 1.71
N GLY A 195 -26.51 -15.31 0.67
CA GLY A 195 -27.22 -14.03 0.72
C GLY A 195 -26.33 -12.81 0.93
N TYR A 196 -25.00 -12.98 0.99
CA TYR A 196 -24.03 -11.89 1.12
C TYR A 196 -23.80 -11.21 -0.23
N LEU A 197 -24.74 -10.34 -0.64
CA LEU A 197 -24.61 -9.51 -1.84
C LEU A 197 -24.02 -8.14 -1.48
N PRO A 198 -23.09 -7.55 -2.27
CA PRO A 198 -22.50 -6.25 -1.98
C PRO A 198 -23.51 -5.13 -1.71
N GLU A 199 -24.59 -5.05 -2.49
CA GLU A 199 -25.70 -4.10 -2.29
C GLU A 199 -26.45 -4.25 -0.95
N LYS A 200 -26.28 -5.38 -0.25
CA LYS A 200 -26.84 -5.62 1.09
C LYS A 200 -25.83 -5.37 2.21
N GLU A 201 -24.59 -5.02 1.89
CA GLU A 201 -23.59 -4.68 2.88
C GLU A 201 -24.02 -3.39 3.61
N THR A 202 -24.28 -3.49 4.90
CA THR A 202 -24.46 -2.31 5.74
C THR A 202 -23.11 -1.65 5.94
N ASN A 203 -22.99 -0.35 5.68
CA ASN A 203 -21.81 0.44 6.05
C ASN A 203 -21.67 0.47 7.59
N ALA A 204 -21.05 -0.57 8.12
CA ALA A 204 -20.73 -0.73 9.53
C ALA A 204 -19.21 -0.84 9.68
N PHE A 205 -18.47 0.08 9.06
CA PHE A 205 -17.08 0.28 9.43
C PHE A 205 -17.05 1.23 10.64
N PRO A 206 -16.37 0.87 11.73
CA PRO A 206 -15.99 1.89 12.69
C PRO A 206 -15.00 2.83 11.98
N PHE A 207 -15.17 4.13 12.21
CA PHE A 207 -14.37 5.27 11.71
C PHE A 207 -14.82 5.89 10.39
#